data_AF-A0A1F9C032-F1
#
_entry.id   AF-A0A1F9C032-F1
#
_cell.length_a   1.000
_cell.length_b   1.000
_cell.length_c   1.000
_cell.angle_alpha   90.00
_cell.angle_beta   90.00
_cell.angle_gamma   90.00
#
_symmetry.space_group_name_H-M   'P 1'
#
loop_
_entity.id
_entity.type
_entity.pdbx_description
1 polymer ?
#
loop_
_entity_poly.entity_id
_entity_poly.type
_entity_poly.pdbx_seq_one_letter_code
_entity_poly.pdbx_strand_id
1 'polypeptide(L)'
;MKSYEQYEKECKKIRRENEKLLLDFGRWLLDKNLSQRTKNKHLSNVDFYINDYLLYEDAIKATDGSSRIGMFLGYWFIRKAMWASKTSIKESAASLKQFYQFMLERGKLSTESFDRLKERIKGDMPEWLATLERYDDPDIEDPEEIWKI
;
A
#
# COMPACT_ATOMS: atom_id res chain seq x y z
N MET A 1 -4.89 24.83 7.54
CA MET A 1 -5.46 23.49 7.80
C MET A 1 -6.73 23.37 6.96
N LYS A 2 -6.85 22.36 6.09
CA LYS A 2 -8.11 22.13 5.33
C LYS A 2 -9.23 21.83 6.34
N SER A 3 -10.44 22.30 6.08
CA SER A 3 -11.57 21.88 6.92
C SER A 3 -11.83 20.38 6.72
N TYR A 4 -12.42 19.71 7.72
CA TYR A 4 -12.80 18.31 7.61
C TYR A 4 -13.72 18.06 6.39
N GLU A 5 -14.64 18.99 6.10
CA GLU A 5 -15.50 18.92 4.91
C GLU A 5 -14.72 18.98 3.60
N GLN A 6 -13.69 19.83 3.51
CA GLN A 6 -12.82 19.91 2.34
C GLN A 6 -12.02 18.61 2.16
N TYR A 7 -11.50 18.05 3.26
CA TYR A 7 -10.83 16.76 3.26
C TYR A 7 -11.73 15.65 2.73
N GLU A 8 -12.95 15.51 3.28
CA GLU A 8 -13.91 14.51 2.81
C GLU A 8 -14.25 14.65 1.33
N LYS A 9 -14.44 15.89 0.87
CA LYS A 9 -14.76 16.17 -0.54
C LYS A 9 -13.63 15.72 -1.47
N GLU A 10 -12.38 15.98 -1.09
CA GLU A 10 -11.21 15.52 -1.86
C GLU A 10 -11.10 14.00 -1.82
N CYS A 11 -11.27 13.35 -0.67
CA CYS A 11 -11.26 11.87 -0.58
C CYS A 11 -12.36 11.25 -1.46
N LYS A 12 -13.58 11.81 -1.45
CA LYS A 12 -14.68 11.35 -2.33
C LYS A 12 -14.33 11.50 -3.82
N LYS A 13 -13.63 12.56 -4.20
CA LYS A 13 -13.15 12.76 -5.57
C LYS A 13 -12.08 11.73 -5.93
N ILE A 14 -11.08 11.52 -5.07
CA ILE A 14 -9.99 10.56 -5.31
C ILE A 14 -10.52 9.13 -5.40
N ARG A 15 -11.49 8.72 -4.57
CA ARG A 15 -12.11 7.39 -4.67
C ARG A 15 -12.73 7.12 -6.05
N ARG A 16 -13.42 8.10 -6.63
CA ARG A 16 -13.98 8.01 -7.99
C ARG A 16 -12.89 7.91 -9.07
N GLU A 17 -11.75 8.57 -8.87
CA GLU A 17 -10.58 8.43 -9.75
C GLU A 17 -9.95 7.03 -9.61
N ASN A 18 -9.86 6.53 -8.38
CA ASN A 18 -9.31 5.21 -8.05
C ASN A 18 -10.17 4.07 -8.60
N GLU A 19 -11.50 4.19 -8.65
CA GLU A 19 -12.39 3.19 -9.28
C GLU A 19 -11.97 2.91 -10.73
N LYS A 20 -11.73 3.96 -11.52
CA LYS A 20 -11.27 3.83 -12.92
C LYS A 20 -9.86 3.22 -12.96
N LEU A 21 -8.99 3.66 -12.06
CA LEU A 21 -7.62 3.17 -11.99
C LEU A 21 -7.53 1.68 -11.67
N LEU A 22 -8.38 1.19 -10.75
CA LEU A 22 -8.48 -0.23 -10.40
C LEU A 22 -9.05 -1.06 -11.55
N LEU A 23 -10.02 -0.54 -12.30
CA LEU A 23 -10.52 -1.22 -13.51
C LEU A 23 -9.42 -1.38 -14.56
N ASP A 24 -8.65 -0.32 -14.82
CA ASP A 24 -7.57 -0.35 -15.81
C ASP A 24 -6.39 -1.23 -15.35
N PHE A 25 -6.05 -1.18 -14.06
CA PHE A 25 -5.07 -2.09 -13.47
C PHE A 25 -5.53 -3.55 -13.57
N GLY A 26 -6.81 -3.81 -13.32
CA GLY A 26 -7.41 -5.14 -13.46
C GLY A 26 -7.32 -5.69 -14.89
N ARG A 27 -7.54 -4.84 -15.91
CA ARG A 27 -7.34 -5.22 -17.32
C ARG A 27 -5.88 -5.53 -17.61
N TRP A 28 -4.97 -4.68 -17.16
CA TRP A 28 -3.52 -4.88 -17.32
C TRP A 28 -3.02 -6.20 -16.69
N LEU A 29 -3.59 -6.61 -15.55
CA LEU A 29 -3.26 -7.90 -14.93
C LEU A 29 -3.76 -9.10 -15.77
N LEU A 30 -4.90 -8.97 -16.45
CA LEU A 30 -5.41 -10.00 -17.36
C LEU A 30 -4.52 -10.15 -18.60
N ASP A 31 -4.05 -9.03 -19.16
CA ASP A 31 -3.14 -9.03 -20.31
C ASP A 31 -1.80 -9.72 -19.99
N LYS A 32 -1.42 -9.78 -18.70
CA LYS A 32 -0.27 -10.54 -18.19
C LYS A 32 -0.55 -12.02 -17.92
N ASN A 33 -1.69 -12.55 -18.35
CA ASN A 33 -2.11 -13.96 -18.16
C ASN A 33 -2.13 -14.41 -16.68
N LEU A 34 -2.40 -13.49 -15.74
CA LEU A 34 -2.55 -13.87 -14.33
C LEU A 34 -3.89 -14.55 -14.09
N SER A 35 -3.90 -15.52 -13.17
CA SER A 35 -5.13 -16.18 -12.77
C SER A 35 -6.13 -15.17 -12.17
N GLN A 36 -7.42 -15.43 -12.32
CA GLN A 36 -8.48 -14.58 -11.76
C GLN A 36 -8.35 -14.42 -10.24
N ARG A 37 -7.92 -15.46 -9.53
CA ARG A 37 -7.64 -15.42 -8.08
C ARG A 37 -6.51 -14.46 -7.74
N THR A 38 -5.39 -14.55 -8.46
CA THR A 38 -4.23 -13.67 -8.27
C THR A 38 -4.58 -12.22 -8.59
N LYS A 39 -5.35 -11.99 -9.66
CA LYS A 39 -5.86 -10.65 -10.02
C LYS A 39 -6.69 -10.04 -8.89
N ASN A 40 -7.66 -10.79 -8.37
CA ASN A 40 -8.53 -10.30 -7.30
C ASN A 40 -7.74 -9.97 -6.03
N LYS A 41 -6.72 -10.78 -5.71
CA LYS A 41 -5.81 -10.50 -4.60
C LYS A 41 -5.04 -9.19 -4.82
N HIS A 42 -4.46 -8.97 -5.99
CA HIS A 42 -3.77 -7.73 -6.31
C HIS A 42 -4.70 -6.51 -6.26
N LEU A 43 -5.90 -6.62 -6.83
CA LEU A 43 -6.89 -5.54 -6.79
C LEU A 43 -7.29 -5.19 -5.35
N SER A 44 -7.60 -6.19 -4.53
CA SER A 44 -7.99 -5.96 -3.13
C SER A 44 -6.87 -5.33 -2.30
N ASN A 45 -5.62 -5.78 -2.45
CA ASN A 45 -4.49 -5.19 -1.73
C ASN A 45 -4.20 -3.74 -2.18
N VAL A 46 -4.36 -3.44 -3.47
CA VAL A 46 -4.14 -2.09 -4.01
C VAL A 46 -5.28 -1.16 -3.62
N ASP A 47 -6.53 -1.63 -3.70
CA ASP A 47 -7.72 -0.90 -3.25
C ASP A 47 -7.56 -0.47 -1.79
N PHE A 48 -7.22 -1.42 -0.91
CA PHE A 48 -6.97 -1.14 0.51
C PHE A 48 -5.87 -0.08 0.72
N TYR A 49 -4.81 -0.13 -0.09
CA TYR A 49 -3.76 0.87 0.00
C TYR A 49 -4.22 2.27 -0.44
N ILE A 50 -4.84 2.38 -1.62
CA ILE A 50 -5.14 3.69 -2.23
C ILE A 50 -6.42 4.33 -1.70
N ASN A 51 -7.36 3.55 -1.16
CA ASN A 51 -8.67 4.03 -0.69
C ASN A 51 -8.82 4.04 0.84
N ASP A 52 -8.12 3.15 1.56
CA ASP A 52 -8.14 3.13 3.02
C ASP A 52 -6.91 3.85 3.58
N TYR A 53 -5.69 3.44 3.21
CA TYR A 53 -4.48 4.01 3.81
C TYR A 53 -4.17 5.43 3.31
N LEU A 54 -4.04 5.64 2.00
CA LEU A 54 -3.69 6.95 1.44
C LEU A 54 -4.75 8.03 1.69
N LEU A 55 -5.96 7.61 2.05
CA LEU A 55 -7.12 8.45 2.38
C LEU A 55 -7.53 8.35 3.86
N TYR A 56 -6.62 7.90 4.73
CA TYR A 56 -6.89 7.75 6.17
C TYR A 56 -6.74 9.08 6.91
N GLU A 57 -5.55 9.68 6.82
CA GLU A 57 -5.18 10.93 7.50
C GLU A 57 -5.02 12.12 6.53
N ASP A 58 -4.81 11.84 5.25
CA ASP A 58 -4.56 12.81 4.19
C ASP A 58 -5.32 12.43 2.92
N ALA A 59 -5.48 13.34 1.96
CA ALA A 59 -6.11 13.05 0.67
C ALA A 59 -5.03 12.85 -0.40
N ILE A 60 -4.26 11.76 -0.30
CA ILE A 60 -3.11 11.49 -1.18
C ILE A 60 -3.59 10.72 -2.43
N LYS A 61 -3.21 11.20 -3.61
CA LYS A 61 -3.49 10.50 -4.87
C LYS A 61 -2.60 9.27 -5.02
N ALA A 62 -3.12 8.23 -5.67
CA ALA A 62 -2.36 7.00 -5.93
C ALA A 62 -1.01 7.23 -6.64
N THR A 63 -0.94 8.25 -7.52
CA THR A 63 0.29 8.67 -8.23
C THR A 63 1.41 9.10 -7.29
N ASP A 64 1.05 9.72 -6.17
CA ASP A 64 2.01 10.30 -5.21
C ASP A 64 2.30 9.32 -4.05
N GLY A 65 1.59 8.20 -4.02
CA GLY A 65 1.66 7.21 -2.95
C GLY A 65 2.89 6.31 -2.97
N SER A 66 3.70 6.25 -4.03
CA SER A 66 4.81 5.27 -4.12
C SER A 66 5.81 5.38 -2.96
N SER A 67 6.05 6.60 -2.49
CA SER A 67 6.94 6.90 -1.35
C SER A 67 6.36 6.51 0.02
N ARG A 68 5.06 6.23 0.12
CA ARG A 68 4.36 5.95 1.38
C ARG A 68 4.34 4.47 1.76
N ILE A 69 4.81 3.58 0.90
CA ILE A 69 4.77 2.12 1.11
C ILE A 69 5.49 1.68 2.40
N GLY A 70 6.59 2.35 2.75
CA GLY A 70 7.31 2.04 3.99
C GLY A 70 6.47 2.27 5.24
N MET A 71 5.82 3.43 5.34
CA MET A 71 4.92 3.74 6.46
C MET A 71 3.65 2.89 6.45
N PHE A 72 3.20 2.47 5.26
CA PHE A 72 2.09 1.53 5.15
C PHE A 72 2.47 0.15 5.70
N LEU A 73 3.44 -0.53 5.08
CA LEU A 73 3.75 -1.92 5.41
C LEU A 73 4.49 -2.07 6.74
N GLY A 74 5.29 -1.08 7.12
CA GLY A 74 6.11 -1.11 8.32
C GLY A 74 5.46 -0.52 9.57
N TYR A 75 4.27 0.09 9.46
CA TYR A 75 3.59 0.68 10.61
C TYR A 75 2.07 0.57 10.52
N TRP A 76 1.45 1.27 9.58
CA TRP A 76 -0.01 1.40 9.56
C TRP A 76 -0.71 0.06 9.34
N PHE A 77 -0.21 -0.76 8.41
CA PHE A 77 -0.77 -2.07 8.09
C PHE A 77 -0.70 -3.01 9.30
N ILE A 78 0.45 -3.07 9.98
CA ILE A 78 0.65 -3.88 11.19
C ILE A 78 -0.35 -3.47 12.28
N ARG A 79 -0.51 -2.16 12.51
CA ARG A 79 -1.36 -1.64 13.59
C ARG A 79 -2.86 -1.68 13.26
N LYS A 80 -3.25 -1.52 12.00
CA LYS A 80 -4.64 -1.24 11.60
C LYS A 80 -5.31 -2.38 10.83
N ALA A 81 -4.55 -3.24 10.16
CA ALA A 81 -5.13 -4.37 9.44
C ALA A 81 -5.27 -5.56 10.38
N MET A 82 -6.50 -5.91 10.76
CA MET A 82 -6.80 -7.08 11.60
C MET A 82 -6.34 -8.42 11.01
N TRP A 83 -5.96 -8.43 9.73
CA TRP A 83 -5.45 -9.58 8.98
C TRP A 83 -3.95 -9.45 8.68
N ALA A 84 -3.25 -8.57 9.41
CA ALA A 84 -1.80 -8.46 9.32
C ALA A 84 -1.14 -9.80 9.67
N SER A 85 -0.21 -10.19 8.82
CA SER A 85 0.57 -11.42 8.93
C SER A 85 1.79 -11.26 8.04
N LYS A 86 2.83 -12.07 8.28
CA LYS A 86 4.02 -12.07 7.41
C LYS A 86 3.67 -12.32 5.95
N THR A 87 2.68 -13.19 5.70
CA THR A 87 2.20 -13.51 4.36
C THR A 87 1.47 -12.33 3.74
N SER A 88 0.55 -11.70 4.46
CA SER A 88 -0.21 -10.56 3.92
C SER A 88 0.67 -9.34 3.66
N ILE A 89 1.69 -9.06 4.48
CA ILE A 89 2.66 -7.99 4.20
C ILE A 89 3.39 -8.25 2.88
N LYS A 90 3.88 -9.48 2.65
CA LYS A 90 4.56 -9.87 1.41
C LYS A 90 3.63 -9.81 0.20
N GLU A 91 2.40 -10.31 0.33
CA GLU A 91 1.39 -10.25 -0.74
C GLU A 91 1.02 -8.80 -1.10
N SER A 92 0.87 -7.93 -0.09
CA SER A 92 0.60 -6.50 -0.27
C SER A 92 1.78 -5.82 -0.98
N ALA A 93 3.02 -6.04 -0.53
CA ALA A 93 4.21 -5.51 -1.19
C ALA A 93 4.32 -5.94 -2.65
N ALA A 94 4.05 -7.22 -2.95
CA ALA A 94 4.05 -7.73 -4.32
C ALA A 94 2.95 -7.06 -5.17
N SER A 95 1.76 -6.86 -4.61
CA SER A 95 0.64 -6.20 -5.27
C SER A 95 0.93 -4.74 -5.60
N LEU A 96 1.50 -4.00 -4.63
CA LEU A 96 1.88 -2.62 -4.82
C LEU A 96 3.02 -2.47 -5.84
N LYS A 97 3.98 -3.40 -5.88
CA LYS A 97 5.02 -3.41 -6.92
C LYS A 97 4.41 -3.60 -8.32
N GLN A 98 3.42 -4.49 -8.49
CA GLN A 98 2.71 -4.65 -9.76
C GLN A 98 1.91 -3.39 -10.14
N PHE A 99 1.24 -2.79 -9.17
CA PHE A 99 0.47 -1.56 -9.38
C PHE A 99 1.36 -0.40 -9.83
N TYR A 100 2.48 -0.18 -9.15
CA TYR A 100 3.40 0.90 -9.52
C TYR A 100 4.20 0.61 -10.80
N GLN A 101 4.39 -0.66 -11.16
CA GLN A 101 4.86 -1.04 -12.51
C GLN A 101 3.84 -0.64 -13.58
N PHE A 102 2.55 -0.92 -13.35
CA PHE A 102 1.47 -0.44 -14.23
C PHE A 102 1.45 1.09 -14.33
N MET A 103 1.63 1.81 -13.22
CA MET A 103 1.69 3.28 -13.22
C MET A 103 2.90 3.82 -14.02
N LEU A 104 4.06 3.17 -13.93
CA LEU A 104 5.24 3.48 -14.72
C LEU A 104 4.95 3.32 -16.22
N GLU A 105 4.37 2.19 -16.63
CA GLU A 105 4.02 1.91 -18.04
C GLU A 105 2.98 2.89 -18.60
N ARG A 106 2.15 3.50 -17.74
CA ARG A 106 1.20 4.55 -18.09
C ARG A 106 1.78 5.98 -18.04
N GLY A 107 3.07 6.13 -17.75
CA GLY A 107 3.74 7.43 -17.61
C GLY A 107 3.26 8.24 -16.40
N LYS A 108 2.69 7.57 -15.37
CA LYS A 108 2.18 8.17 -14.14
C LYS A 108 3.16 8.09 -12.97
N LEU A 109 4.30 7.45 -13.18
CA LEU A 109 5.39 7.32 -12.21
C LEU A 109 6.71 7.39 -12.99
N SER A 110 7.74 8.02 -12.41
CA SER A 110 9.09 7.99 -12.98
C SER A 110 9.79 6.66 -12.69
N THR A 111 10.75 6.28 -13.54
CA THR A 111 11.61 5.11 -13.29
C THR A 111 12.34 5.22 -11.96
N GLU A 112 12.87 6.41 -11.62
CA GLU A 112 13.54 6.65 -10.35
C GLU A 112 12.64 6.36 -9.14
N SER A 113 11.40 6.85 -9.15
CA SER A 113 10.46 6.59 -8.05
C SER A 113 10.09 5.11 -7.96
N PHE A 114 9.99 4.42 -9.10
CA PHE A 114 9.76 2.98 -9.13
C PHE A 114 10.95 2.17 -8.59
N ASP A 115 12.18 2.58 -8.92
CA ASP A 115 13.40 1.96 -8.41
C ASP A 115 13.54 2.14 -6.90
N ARG A 116 13.34 3.37 -6.39
CA ARG A 116 13.31 3.66 -4.96
C ARG A 116 12.26 2.82 -4.22
N LEU A 117 11.07 2.63 -4.82
CA LEU A 117 10.04 1.77 -4.27
C LEU A 117 10.50 0.31 -4.15
N LYS A 118 11.14 -0.24 -5.19
CA LYS A 118 11.66 -1.61 -5.18
C LYS A 118 12.77 -1.78 -4.14
N GLU A 119 13.68 -0.82 -4.06
CA GLU A 119 14.75 -0.80 -3.07
C GLU A 119 14.19 -0.77 -1.65
N ARG A 120 13.22 0.11 -1.37
CA ARG A 120 12.53 0.19 -0.08
C ARG A 120 11.89 -1.15 0.30
N ILE A 121 11.14 -1.76 -0.62
CA ILE A 121 10.53 -3.08 -0.38
C ILE A 121 11.61 -4.13 -0.09
N LYS A 122 12.73 -4.14 -0.83
CA LYS A 122 13.79 -5.13 -0.63
C LYS A 122 14.53 -4.93 0.69
N GLY A 123 14.91 -3.69 1.00
CA GLY A 123 15.72 -3.34 2.16
C GLY A 123 14.98 -3.48 3.48
N ASP A 124 13.73 -3.02 3.52
CA ASP A 124 12.98 -2.92 4.78
C ASP A 124 12.12 -4.15 5.09
N MET A 125 11.87 -5.04 4.11
CA MET A 125 11.04 -6.23 4.33
C MET A 125 11.44 -7.03 5.58
N PRO A 126 12.72 -7.32 5.85
CA PRO A 126 13.10 -8.03 7.08
C PRO A 126 12.65 -7.29 8.33
N GLU A 127 12.79 -5.97 8.37
CA GLU A 127 12.37 -5.18 9.53
C GLU A 127 10.85 -5.13 9.67
N TRP A 128 10.08 -4.95 8.59
CA TRP A 128 8.62 -4.97 8.67
C TRP A 128 8.08 -6.29 9.24
N LEU A 129 8.71 -7.41 8.89
CA LEU A 129 8.33 -8.72 9.42
C LEU A 129 8.73 -8.88 10.89
N ALA A 130 9.91 -8.39 11.28
CA ALA A 130 10.36 -8.40 12.66
C ALA A 130 9.50 -7.48 13.55
N THR A 131 9.06 -6.33 13.03
CA THR A 131 8.15 -5.41 13.72
C THR A 131 6.80 -6.05 13.95
N LEU A 132 6.26 -6.77 12.96
CA LEU A 132 5.03 -7.55 13.15
C LEU A 132 5.19 -8.61 14.24
N GLU A 133 6.32 -9.34 14.24
CA GLU A 133 6.60 -10.34 15.29
C GLU A 133 6.58 -9.71 16.68
N ARG A 134 7.25 -8.56 16.85
CA ARG A 134 7.24 -7.84 18.13
C ARG A 134 5.85 -7.31 18.50
N TYR A 135 5.09 -6.85 17.51
CA TYR A 135 3.74 -6.32 17.74
C TYR A 135 2.75 -7.40 18.20
N ASP A 136 2.90 -8.62 17.68
CA ASP A 136 2.05 -9.76 18.04
C ASP A 136 2.54 -10.48 19.32
N ASP A 137 3.68 -10.08 19.88
CA ASP A 137 4.26 -10.68 21.08
C ASP A 137 3.58 -10.11 22.34
N PRO A 138 2.82 -10.92 23.11
CA PRO A 138 2.12 -10.44 24.30
C PRO A 138 3.07 -10.07 25.44
N ASP A 139 4.33 -10.51 25.42
CA ASP A 139 5.31 -10.21 26.46
C ASP A 139 5.96 -8.83 26.23
N ILE A 140 5.76 -8.22 25.06
CA ILE A 140 6.25 -6.87 24.73
C ILE A 140 5.14 -5.86 25.02
N GLU A 141 5.19 -5.27 26.21
CA GLU A 141 4.22 -4.24 26.63
C GLU A 141 4.62 -2.83 26.18
N ASP A 142 5.91 -2.58 25.97
CA ASP A 142 6.43 -1.25 25.60
C ASP A 142 6.36 -1.03 24.07
N PRO A 143 5.57 -0.04 23.59
CA PRO A 143 5.54 0.30 22.18
C PRO A 143 6.91 0.70 21.61
N GLU A 144 7.82 1.27 22.39
CA GLU A 144 9.17 1.64 21.92
C GLU A 144 9.97 0.42 21.49
N GLU A 145 9.81 -0.72 22.18
CA GLU A 145 10.45 -1.99 21.80
C GLU A 145 9.90 -2.55 20.49
N ILE A 146 8.60 -2.38 20.24
CA ILE A 146 7.97 -2.81 18.99
C ILE A 146 8.53 -2.01 17.81
N TRP A 147 8.58 -0.68 17.93
CA TRP A 147 8.90 0.20 16.80
C TRP A 147 10.39 0.58 16.71
N LYS A 148 11.18 0.31 17.76
CA LYS A 148 12.61 0.68 17.88
C LYS A 148 12.84 2.18 17.65
N ILE A 149 12.03 3.02 18.28
CA ILE A 149 12.05 4.49 18.17
C ILE A 149 12.44 5.17 19.47
#